data_AF-A0A1V4RQ15-F1
#
_entry.id   AF-A0A1V4RQ15-F1
#
_cell.length_a   1.000
_cell.length_b   1.000
_cell.length_c   1.000
_cell.angle_alpha   90.00
_cell.angle_beta   90.00
_cell.angle_gamma   90.00
#
_symmetry.space_group_name_H-M   'P 1'
#
loop_
_entity.id
_entity.type
_entity.pdbx_description
1 polymer ?
#
loop_
_entity_poly.entity_id
_entity_poly.type
_entity_poly.pdbx_seq_one_letter_code
_entity_poly.pdbx_strand_id
1 'polypeptide(L)'
;FGHSGALPQILLKAGYEMYIHWRPLESEFDYPGDLYRWRGVDGSEILSYRIALGPYHSEFENMKQRLQQGVALALQMNRDVPVFWGIGDHGGKKKTGWKSFTAPRNASTGR
;
A
#
# COMPACT_ATOMS: atom_id res chain seq x y z
N PHE A 1 7.05 -3.01 -17.15
CA PHE A 1 7.42 -2.60 -15.77
C PHE A 1 7.45 -3.85 -14.90
N GLY A 2 8.64 -4.29 -14.52
CA GLY A 2 8.85 -5.51 -13.74
C GLY A 2 10.06 -5.37 -12.83
N HIS A 3 10.24 -6.32 -11.92
CA HIS A 3 11.31 -6.28 -10.93
C HIS A 3 12.37 -7.33 -11.23
N SER A 4 13.64 -6.97 -11.05
CA SER A 4 14.75 -7.90 -11.18
C SER A 4 14.68 -8.97 -10.09
N GLY A 5 15.02 -10.22 -10.43
CA GLY A 5 15.17 -11.32 -9.47
C GLY A 5 16.27 -11.09 -8.42
N ALA A 6 17.15 -10.11 -8.63
CA ALA A 6 18.17 -9.71 -7.66
C ALA A 6 17.68 -8.65 -6.65
N LEU A 7 16.48 -8.11 -6.82
CA LEU A 7 15.98 -7.03 -5.96
C LEU A 7 15.87 -7.42 -4.47
N PRO A 8 15.47 -8.65 -4.08
CA PRO A 8 15.47 -9.06 -2.68
C PRO A 8 16.84 -8.88 -2.00
N GLN A 9 17.92 -9.26 -2.67
CA GLN A 9 19.28 -9.09 -2.15
C GLN A 9 19.61 -7.62 -1.88
N ILE A 10 19.27 -6.74 -2.82
CA ILE A 10 19.57 -5.31 -2.74
C ILE A 10 18.82 -4.68 -1.57
N LEU A 11 17.52 -4.99 -1.43
CA LEU A 11 16.68 -4.45 -0.36
C LEU A 11 17.17 -4.87 1.03
N LEU A 12 17.51 -6.16 1.20
CA LEU A 12 18.06 -6.64 2.47
C LEU A 12 19.42 -5.98 2.78
N LYS A 13 20.32 -5.88 1.80
CA LYS A 13 21.62 -5.20 1.99
C LYS A 13 21.47 -3.71 2.30
N ALA A 14 20.38 -3.09 1.87
CA ALA A 14 20.03 -1.71 2.19
C ALA A 14 19.28 -1.56 3.53
N GLY A 15 19.04 -2.65 4.26
CA GLY A 15 18.42 -2.63 5.59
C GLY A 15 16.88 -2.61 5.58
N TYR A 16 16.25 -2.91 4.44
CA TYR A 16 14.79 -3.05 4.38
C TYR A 16 14.35 -4.45 4.81
N GLU A 17 13.26 -4.53 5.56
CA GLU A 17 12.68 -5.80 6.01
C GLU A 17 11.50 -6.26 5.14
N MET A 18 10.90 -5.33 4.40
CA MET A 18 9.70 -5.56 3.60
C MET A 18 9.72 -4.76 2.31
N TYR A 19 9.12 -5.33 1.27
CA TYR A 19 8.88 -4.68 -0.02
C TYR A 19 7.39 -4.56 -0.31
N ILE A 20 6.92 -3.35 -0.63
CA ILE A 20 5.54 -3.11 -1.05
C ILE A 20 5.55 -2.65 -2.51
N HIS A 21 4.76 -3.29 -3.36
CA HIS A 21 4.71 -2.96 -4.79
C HIS A 21 3.29 -3.05 -5.36
N TRP A 22 3.05 -2.32 -6.45
CA TRP A 22 1.76 -2.36 -7.15
C TRP A 22 1.80 -3.25 -8.40
N ARG A 23 2.84 -3.10 -9.22
CA ARG A 23 3.04 -3.89 -10.45
C ARG A 23 4.10 -4.97 -10.24
N PRO A 24 4.17 -6.02 -11.05
CA PRO A 24 3.13 -6.52 -11.94
C PRO A 24 1.77 -6.73 -11.25
N LEU A 25 0.68 -6.56 -11.99
CA LEU A 25 -0.66 -6.92 -11.51
C LEU A 25 -0.81 -8.44 -11.49
N GLU A 26 -1.81 -8.92 -10.76
CA GLU A 26 -2.20 -10.33 -10.72
C GLU A 26 -2.59 -10.89 -12.10
N SER A 27 -3.12 -10.06 -13.00
CA SER A 27 -3.38 -10.44 -14.39
C SER A 27 -2.12 -10.57 -15.26
N GLU A 28 -0.97 -10.08 -14.79
CA GLU A 28 0.30 -10.07 -15.53
C GLU A 28 1.27 -11.12 -15.02
N PHE A 29 1.10 -11.57 -13.78
CA PHE A 29 1.96 -12.54 -13.13
C PHE A 29 1.16 -13.31 -12.07
N ASP A 30 1.28 -14.63 -12.10
CA ASP A 30 0.62 -15.51 -11.14
C ASP A 30 1.36 -15.50 -9.80
N TYR A 31 0.75 -14.89 -8.79
CA TYR A 31 1.31 -14.78 -7.44
C TYR A 31 0.65 -15.81 -6.53
N PRO A 32 1.39 -16.37 -5.54
CA PRO A 32 0.80 -17.24 -4.53
C PRO A 32 -0.19 -16.51 -3.61
N GLY A 33 -0.18 -15.18 -3.61
CA GLY A 33 -1.05 -14.31 -2.83
C GLY A 33 -0.59 -12.86 -2.93
N ASP A 34 -1.31 -11.98 -2.24
CA ASP A 34 -0.92 -10.57 -2.10
C ASP A 34 0.20 -10.36 -1.06
N LEU A 35 0.25 -11.17 -0.01
CA LEU A 35 1.36 -11.25 0.94
C LEU A 35 2.16 -12.54 0.72
N TYR A 36 3.45 -12.43 0.44
CA TYR A 36 4.28 -13.58 0.10
C TYR A 36 5.77 -13.37 0.47
N ARG A 37 6.54 -14.45 0.54
CA ARG A 37 8.00 -14.39 0.66
C ARG A 37 8.62 -14.43 -0.72
N TRP A 38 9.39 -13.41 -1.07
CA TRP A 38 10.11 -13.37 -2.33
C TRP A 38 11.56 -13.80 -2.13
N ARG A 39 11.90 -14.96 -2.69
CA ARG A 39 13.27 -15.46 -2.79
C ARG A 39 13.94 -14.93 -4.06
N GLY A 40 15.03 -14.19 -3.89
CA GLY A 40 15.88 -13.70 -4.96
C GLY A 40 16.74 -14.80 -5.58
N VAL A 41 17.35 -14.49 -6.71
CA VAL A 41 18.22 -15.42 -7.46
C VAL A 41 19.46 -15.87 -6.68
N ASP A 42 19.88 -15.09 -5.68
CA ASP A 42 20.99 -15.41 -4.77
C ASP A 42 20.54 -16.17 -3.51
N GLY A 43 19.24 -16.44 -3.36
CA GLY A 43 18.66 -17.09 -2.19
C GLY A 43 18.24 -16.13 -1.07
N SER A 44 18.50 -14.82 -1.18
CA SER A 44 17.99 -13.80 -0.25
C SER A 44 16.47 -13.81 -0.22
N GLU A 45 15.85 -13.69 0.96
CA GLU A 45 14.38 -13.68 1.09
C GLU A 45 13.87 -12.42 1.79
N ILE A 46 12.88 -11.75 1.18
CA ILE A 46 12.22 -10.59 1.77
C ILE A 46 10.70 -10.77 1.80
N LEU A 47 10.05 -10.27 2.87
CA LEU A 47 8.60 -10.21 2.92
C LEU A 47 8.11 -9.20 1.87
N SER A 48 7.18 -9.62 1.02
CA SER A 48 6.66 -8.81 -0.07
C SER A 48 5.15 -8.71 0.02
N TYR A 49 4.63 -7.50 -0.15
CA TYR A 49 3.20 -7.24 -0.25
C TYR A 49 2.88 -6.55 -1.57
N ARG A 50 2.11 -7.24 -2.41
CA ARG A 50 1.44 -6.64 -3.55
C ARG A 50 0.20 -5.94 -3.06
N ILE A 51 -0.01 -4.69 -3.47
CA ILE A 51 -1.22 -3.95 -3.12
C ILE A 51 -2.46 -4.72 -3.61
N ALA A 52 -3.25 -5.22 -2.66
CA ALA A 52 -4.43 -6.04 -2.93
C ALA A 52 -5.64 -5.22 -3.40
N LEU A 53 -5.72 -3.96 -2.99
CA LEU A 53 -6.88 -3.09 -3.21
C LEU A 53 -6.55 -1.89 -4.08
N GLY A 54 -6.78 -2.04 -5.38
CA GLY A 54 -6.66 -0.95 -6.35
C GLY A 54 -5.23 -0.40 -6.49
N PRO A 55 -5.07 0.78 -7.10
CA PRO A 55 -3.76 1.43 -7.20
C PRO A 55 -3.30 2.01 -5.87
N TYR A 56 -2.00 2.33 -5.79
CA TYR A 56 -1.37 2.97 -4.62
C TYR A 56 -1.87 4.40 -4.33
N HIS A 57 -2.74 4.97 -5.18
CA HIS A 57 -3.35 6.28 -4.99
C HIS A 57 -4.86 6.13 -4.74
N SER A 58 -5.29 6.49 -3.55
CA SER A 58 -6.69 6.82 -3.27
C SER A 58 -6.76 8.31 -2.94
N GLU A 59 -7.68 9.01 -3.60
CA GLU A 59 -7.95 10.44 -3.44
C GLU A 59 -9.24 10.64 -2.64
N PHE A 60 -9.54 11.88 -2.24
CA PHE A 60 -10.68 12.21 -1.38
C PHE A 60 -12.00 11.62 -1.84
N GLU A 61 -12.29 11.72 -3.12
CA GLU A 61 -13.56 11.24 -3.68
C GLU A 61 -13.72 9.71 -3.62
N ASN A 62 -12.63 8.94 -3.67
CA ASN A 62 -12.69 7.47 -3.67
C ASN A 62 -12.27 6.83 -2.33
N MET A 63 -11.89 7.64 -1.33
CA MET A 63 -11.36 7.15 -0.05
C MET A 63 -12.35 6.26 0.69
N LYS A 64 -13.58 6.74 0.81
CA LYS A 64 -14.63 6.06 1.57
C LYS A 64 -14.90 4.67 0.98
N GLN A 65 -15.00 4.61 -0.35
CA GLN A 65 -15.18 3.35 -1.06
C GLN A 65 -13.97 2.43 -0.86
N ARG A 66 -12.74 2.95 -0.94
CA ARG A 66 -11.53 2.14 -0.74
C ARG A 66 -11.44 1.58 0.67
N LEU A 67 -11.78 2.38 1.69
CA LEU A 67 -11.83 1.93 3.09
C LEU A 67 -12.89 0.84 3.29
N GLN A 68 -14.08 0.98 2.70
CA GLN A 68 -15.12 -0.06 2.76
C GLN A 68 -14.66 -1.38 2.12
N GLN A 69 -13.99 -1.31 0.97
CA GLN A 69 -13.37 -2.47 0.34
C GLN A 69 -12.27 -3.08 1.22
N GLY A 70 -11.47 -2.23 1.86
CA GLY A 70 -10.47 -2.59 2.87
C GLY A 70 -11.04 -3.43 3.99
N VAL A 71 -12.07 -2.91 4.65
CA VAL A 71 -12.75 -3.60 5.75
C VAL A 71 -13.35 -4.92 5.29
N ALA A 72 -14.04 -4.94 4.15
CA ALA A 72 -14.64 -6.16 3.63
C ALA A 72 -13.58 -7.25 3.36
N LEU A 73 -12.46 -6.88 2.72
CA LEU A 73 -11.37 -7.82 2.44
C LEU A 73 -10.69 -8.29 3.72
N ALA A 74 -10.46 -7.40 4.70
CA ALA A 74 -9.85 -7.76 5.97
C ALA A 74 -10.69 -8.79 6.74
N LEU A 75 -12.02 -8.61 6.76
CA LEU A 75 -12.95 -9.57 7.35
C LEU A 75 -12.96 -10.90 6.61
N GLN A 76 -12.93 -10.87 5.27
CA GLN A 76 -12.90 -12.08 4.44
C GLN A 76 -11.61 -12.90 4.64
N MET A 77 -10.46 -12.22 4.70
CA MET A 77 -9.15 -12.88 4.85
C MET A 77 -8.80 -13.17 6.32
N ASN A 78 -9.59 -12.66 7.26
CA ASN A 78 -9.32 -12.70 8.70
C ASN A 78 -7.90 -12.18 9.04
N ARG A 79 -7.51 -11.06 8.42
CA ARG A 79 -6.23 -10.36 8.69
C ARG A 79 -6.30 -8.89 8.28
N ASP A 80 -5.34 -8.10 8.75
CA ASP A 80 -5.22 -6.70 8.35
C ASP A 80 -4.91 -6.55 6.86
N VAL A 81 -5.52 -5.53 6.24
CA VAL A 81 -5.34 -5.17 4.84
C VAL A 81 -4.96 -3.69 4.74
N PRO A 82 -3.75 -3.37 4.27
CA PRO A 82 -3.33 -2.00 4.01
C PRO A 82 -4.21 -1.31 2.95
N VAL A 83 -4.65 -0.08 3.26
CA VAL A 83 -5.31 0.83 2.32
C VAL A 83 -4.40 2.04 2.09
N PHE A 84 -3.96 2.23 0.84
CA PHE A 84 -3.03 3.32 0.49
C PHE A 84 -3.78 4.59 0.12
N TRP A 85 -3.29 5.70 0.67
CA TRP A 85 -3.80 7.04 0.47
C TRP A 85 -2.74 7.95 -0.10
N GLY A 86 -3.10 8.77 -1.08
CA GLY A 86 -2.20 9.77 -1.65
C GLY A 86 -2.52 10.07 -3.11
N ILE A 87 -1.87 11.12 -3.60
CA ILE A 87 -1.88 11.49 -5.02
C ILE A 87 -0.56 11.03 -5.60
N GLY A 88 -0.60 10.21 -6.66
CA GLY A 88 0.61 9.64 -7.22
C GLY A 88 0.49 9.42 -8.72
N ASP A 89 0.90 10.44 -9.48
CA ASP A 89 0.84 10.52 -10.94
C ASP A 89 2.18 10.97 -11.56
N HIS A 90 3.32 10.56 -10.99
CA HIS A 90 4.68 10.87 -11.49
C HIS A 90 5.11 12.35 -11.43
N GLY A 91 4.48 13.19 -10.59
CA GLY A 91 4.92 14.58 -10.44
C GLY A 91 3.90 15.53 -9.83
N GLY A 92 2.71 15.05 -9.49
CA GLY A 92 1.71 15.80 -8.77
C GLY A 92 1.07 16.86 -9.64
N LYS A 93 -0.03 16.53 -10.33
CA LYS A 93 -1.00 17.60 -10.58
C LYS A 93 -1.50 18.08 -9.22
N LYS A 94 -1.13 19.31 -8.84
CA LYS A 94 -1.80 20.04 -7.75
C LYS A 94 -3.27 20.17 -8.13
N LYS A 95 -4.13 19.31 -7.59
CA LYS A 95 -5.57 19.59 -7.58
C LYS A 95 -5.81 20.59 -6.46
N THR A 96 -6.11 21.82 -6.85
CA THR A 96 -6.50 22.92 -5.96
C THR A 96 -7.80 22.53 -5.24
N GLY A 97 -7.76 22.46 -3.91
CA GLY A 97 -8.92 22.05 -3.09
C GLY A 97 -8.62 21.47 -1.71
N TRP A 98 -7.37 21.52 -1.23
CA TRP A 98 -7.01 21.03 0.11
C TRP A 98 -7.80 21.77 1.20
N LYS A 99 -8.83 21.12 1.74
CA LYS A 99 -9.49 21.56 2.96
C LYS A 99 -8.67 21.05 4.13
N SER A 100 -8.03 21.96 4.86
CA SER A 100 -7.37 21.64 6.11
C SER A 100 -8.41 21.11 7.11
N PHE A 101 -8.18 19.90 7.64
CA PHE A 101 -8.92 19.41 8.80
C PHE A 101 -8.27 20.00 10.05
N THR A 102 -8.99 20.85 10.78
CA THR A 102 -8.66 21.17 12.17
C THR A 102 -9.48 20.25 13.05
N ALA A 103 -8.81 19.42 13.87
CA ALA A 103 -9.50 18.63 14.88
C ALA A 103 -10.22 19.60 15.85
N PRO A 104 -11.49 19.35 16.22
CA PRO A 104 -12.16 20.17 17.22
C PRO A 104 -11.37 20.07 18.52
N ARG A 105 -10.96 21.23 19.06
CA ARG A 105 -10.40 21.29 20.41
C ARG A 105 -11.52 20.98 21.39
N ASN A 106 -11.41 19.89 22.13
CA ASN A 106 -12.30 19.63 23.24
C ASN A 106 -12.21 20.80 24.22
N ALA A 107 -13.33 21.48 24.44
CA ALA A 107 -13.45 22.47 25.49
C ALA A 107 -13.19 21.76 26.82
N SER A 108 -12.17 22.21 27.54
CA SER A 108 -11.89 21.81 28.91
C SER A 108 -13.14 22.00 29.77
N THR A 109 -13.63 20.92 30.37
CA THR A 109 -14.54 20.97 31.51
C THR A 109 -13.80 21.65 32.66
N GLY A 110 -14.07 22.94 32.86
CA GLY A 110 -13.70 23.67 34.08
C GLY A 110 -14.61 23.21 35.23
N ARG A 111 -13.98 23.02 36.39
CA ARG A 111 -14.60 22.69 37.67
C ARG A 111 -15.57 23.75 38.16
#